data_AF-A0A7C5UCQ3-F1
#
_entry.id   AF-A0A7C5UCQ3-F1
#
_cell.length_a   1.000
_cell.length_b   1.000
_cell.length_c   1.000
_cell.angle_alpha   90.00
_cell.angle_beta   90.00
_cell.angle_gamma   90.00
#
_symmetry.space_group_name_H-M   'P 1'
#
loop_
_entity.id
_entity.type
_entity.pdbx_description
1 polymer ?
#
loop_
_entity_poly.entity_id
_entity_poly.type
_entity_poly.pdbx_seq_one_letter_code
_entity_poly.pdbx_strand_id
1 'polypeptide(L)'
;MKPLTRFCLVLPLALLIVTQGPLQSRIHRQRQTYKLLPPVDVLVLYQLMPAEAITITLIGTMLGGFRGVAAKMLWLKSDEYWHSGRWYSMLPIMRTITWLDPNFIQAWDIAGWHVAYNLRAEAKTEEQQDEYVRKGCEILEEGIRWNPKSWQLLFQLGWTHYDKSGNLEEAIKWFKLARPLEDWKPGDLPRTHHMIAHAYERLPDIPKALKTWKDDFKYPHFCGANKGAVETITERYVIPWKLMEQGQYEKAISLMDKLLEKPELRHSSIVRHVLAEIYRRMGDLETAQAIMEEWSKKNKLDAGARYKAKLWKKLLAEQKQRKQP
;
A
#
# COMPACT_ATOMS: atom_id res chain seq x y z
N MET A 1 0.63 -36.04 40.40
CA MET A 1 1.75 -36.66 39.66
C MET A 1 3.00 -36.64 40.53
N LYS A 2 3.70 -37.78 40.70
CA LYS A 2 4.86 -37.91 41.59
C LYS A 2 6.08 -37.11 41.06
N PRO A 3 6.96 -36.57 41.92
CA PRO A 3 8.13 -35.77 41.51
C PRO A 3 9.10 -36.52 40.59
N LEU A 4 9.20 -37.84 40.73
CA LEU A 4 10.01 -38.71 39.87
C LEU A 4 9.54 -38.70 38.41
N THR A 5 8.23 -38.65 38.18
CA THR A 5 7.64 -38.65 36.84
C THR A 5 7.86 -37.31 36.11
N ARG A 6 8.03 -36.20 36.86
CA ARG A 6 8.41 -34.90 36.29
C ARG A 6 9.88 -34.89 35.87
N PHE A 7 10.77 -35.47 36.69
CA PHE A 7 12.20 -35.58 36.36
C PHE A 7 12.45 -36.42 35.10
N CYS A 8 11.75 -37.55 34.94
CA CYS A 8 11.88 -38.42 33.78
C CYS A 8 11.41 -37.79 32.45
N LEU A 9 10.59 -36.73 32.48
CA LEU A 9 10.10 -36.06 31.27
C LEU A 9 10.84 -34.75 30.97
N VAL A 10 11.26 -34.01 31.99
CA VAL A 10 11.93 -32.71 31.82
C VAL A 10 13.37 -32.88 31.36
N LEU A 11 14.10 -33.87 31.89
CA LEU A 11 15.52 -34.07 31.58
C LEU A 11 15.77 -34.47 30.11
N PRO A 12 15.00 -35.40 29.50
CA PRO A 12 15.15 -35.73 28.08
C PRO A 12 14.78 -34.56 27.17
N LEU A 13 13.76 -33.78 27.52
CA LEU A 13 13.35 -32.61 26.74
C LEU A 13 14.42 -31.51 26.80
N ALA A 14 15.00 -31.25 27.97
CA ALA A 14 16.11 -30.32 28.13
C ALA A 14 17.34 -30.78 27.33
N LEU A 15 17.67 -32.08 27.37
CA LEU A 15 18.77 -32.65 26.60
C LEU A 15 18.53 -32.55 25.09
N LEU A 16 17.30 -32.78 24.62
CA LEU A 16 16.90 -32.61 23.23
C LEU A 16 17.09 -31.15 22.77
N ILE A 17 16.67 -30.18 23.58
CA ILE A 17 16.81 -28.75 23.28
C ILE A 17 18.30 -28.36 23.18
N VAL A 18 19.13 -28.78 24.15
CA VAL A 18 20.56 -28.46 24.17
C VAL A 18 21.29 -29.09 22.98
N THR A 19 20.98 -30.35 22.66
CA THR A 19 21.61 -31.08 21.55
C THR A 19 21.17 -30.56 20.17
N GLN A 20 19.94 -30.06 20.05
CA GLN A 20 19.47 -29.45 18.79
C GLN A 20 19.94 -28.00 18.60
N GLY A 21 20.39 -27.29 19.64
CA GLY A 21 20.82 -25.89 19.57
C GLY A 21 21.87 -25.60 18.48
N PRO A 22 22.99 -26.34 18.39
CA PRO A 22 23.99 -26.17 17.34
C PRO A 22 23.45 -26.42 15.93
N LEU A 23 22.60 -27.45 15.78
CA LEU A 23 21.95 -27.77 14.51
C LEU A 23 20.99 -26.67 14.08
N GLN A 24 20.14 -26.17 14.99
CA GLN A 24 19.24 -25.05 14.75
C GLN A 24 20.01 -23.76 14.40
N SER A 25 21.12 -23.49 15.08
CA SER A 25 22.00 -22.36 14.78
C SER A 25 22.59 -22.44 13.37
N ARG A 26 23.01 -23.64 12.95
CA ARG A 26 23.51 -23.88 11.60
C ARG A 26 22.42 -23.72 10.54
N ILE A 27 21.23 -24.30 10.77
CA ILE A 27 20.06 -24.15 9.89
C ILE A 27 19.67 -22.67 9.79
N HIS A 28 19.66 -21.93 10.91
CA HIS A 28 19.33 -20.51 10.90
C HIS A 28 20.33 -19.69 10.09
N ARG A 29 21.63 -19.94 10.26
CA ARG A 29 22.67 -19.28 9.47
C ARG A 29 22.52 -19.60 7.98
N GLN A 30 22.26 -20.85 7.63
CA GLN A 30 21.99 -21.24 6.24
C GLN A 30 20.76 -20.51 5.69
N ARG A 31 19.67 -20.44 6.46
CA ARG A 31 18.47 -19.69 6.06
C ARG A 31 18.79 -18.21 5.81
N GLN A 32 19.65 -17.58 6.59
CA GLN A 32 20.10 -16.20 6.33
C GLN A 32 20.96 -16.10 5.06
N THR A 33 21.96 -16.99 4.91
CA THR A 33 22.87 -17.01 3.75
C THR A 33 22.11 -17.23 2.44
N TYR A 34 21.17 -18.17 2.43
CA TYR A 34 20.35 -18.48 1.27
C TYR A 34 19.11 -17.58 1.12
N LYS A 35 18.97 -16.54 1.96
CA LYS A 35 17.82 -15.62 1.95
C LYS A 35 16.47 -16.35 2.01
N LEU A 36 16.39 -17.37 2.87
CA LEU A 36 15.19 -18.15 3.21
C LEU A 36 14.46 -17.59 4.44
N LEU A 37 14.93 -16.47 4.98
CA LEU A 37 14.24 -15.67 5.98
C LEU A 37 14.27 -14.18 5.60
N PRO A 38 13.25 -13.40 5.96
CA PRO A 38 13.26 -11.97 5.74
C PRO A 38 14.30 -11.27 6.63
N PRO A 39 14.93 -10.18 6.17
CA PRO A 39 15.94 -9.43 6.91
C PRO A 39 15.29 -8.61 8.05
N VAL A 40 15.02 -9.27 9.17
CA VAL A 40 14.44 -8.62 10.36
C VAL A 40 15.42 -8.65 11.51
N ASP A 41 15.59 -7.51 12.19
CA ASP A 41 16.35 -7.45 13.44
C ASP A 41 15.50 -8.01 14.58
N VAL A 42 15.70 -9.29 14.87
CA VAL A 42 14.95 -10.03 15.88
C VAL A 42 15.20 -9.47 17.29
N LEU A 43 16.37 -8.89 17.55
CA LEU A 43 16.67 -8.32 18.87
C LEU A 43 15.84 -7.07 19.11
N VAL A 44 15.74 -6.20 18.11
CA VAL A 44 14.86 -5.01 18.16
C VAL A 44 13.40 -5.44 18.34
N LEU A 45 12.95 -6.48 17.65
CA LEU A 45 11.59 -6.99 17.83
C LEU A 45 11.34 -7.47 19.26
N TYR A 46 12.26 -8.23 19.85
CA TYR A 46 12.11 -8.72 21.22
C TYR A 46 12.02 -7.58 22.25
N GLN A 47 12.73 -6.48 22.05
CA GLN A 47 12.67 -5.32 22.94
C GLN A 47 11.31 -4.60 22.91
N LEU A 48 10.59 -4.71 21.79
CA LEU A 48 9.32 -4.01 21.57
C LEU A 48 8.09 -4.91 21.78
N MET A 49 8.29 -6.21 21.98
CA MET A 49 7.21 -7.18 22.16
C MET A 49 6.84 -7.37 23.64
N PRO A 50 5.56 -7.64 23.92
CA PRO A 50 5.13 -8.13 25.24
C PRO A 50 5.79 -9.46 25.60
N ALA A 51 6.06 -9.69 26.90
CA ALA A 51 6.79 -10.86 27.39
C ALA A 51 6.16 -12.20 26.98
N GLU A 52 4.83 -12.26 26.87
CA GLU A 52 4.12 -13.47 26.46
C GLU A 52 4.39 -13.81 24.99
N ALA A 53 4.48 -12.79 24.13
CA ALA A 53 4.79 -12.95 22.71
C ALA A 53 6.25 -13.39 22.49
N ILE A 54 7.19 -12.87 23.30
CA ILE A 54 8.59 -13.32 23.32
C ILE A 54 8.64 -14.82 23.64
N THR A 55 7.91 -15.26 24.66
CA THR A 55 7.87 -16.67 25.09
C THR A 55 7.37 -17.59 23.97
N ILE A 56 6.27 -17.24 23.31
CA ILE A 56 5.74 -18.01 22.16
C ILE A 56 6.78 -18.11 21.04
N THR A 57 7.45 -16.99 20.74
CA THR A 57 8.47 -16.93 19.69
C THR A 57 9.66 -17.84 20.01
N LEU A 58 10.19 -17.78 21.25
CA LEU A 58 11.32 -18.59 21.69
C LEU A 58 11.00 -20.10 21.62
N ILE A 59 9.81 -20.51 22.09
CA ILE A 59 9.40 -21.92 22.02
C ILE A 59 9.33 -22.39 20.55
N GLY A 60 8.75 -21.58 19.66
CA GLY A 60 8.64 -21.91 18.24
C GLY A 60 9.97 -22.03 17.51
N THR A 61 10.95 -21.20 17.87
CA THR A 61 12.29 -21.19 17.24
C THR A 61 13.18 -22.29 17.80
N MET A 62 13.17 -22.51 19.12
CA MET A 62 13.96 -23.54 19.78
C MET A 62 13.59 -24.95 19.33
N LEU A 63 12.30 -25.20 19.10
CA LEU A 63 11.82 -26.50 18.61
C LEU A 63 11.88 -26.63 17.08
N GLY A 64 12.40 -25.63 16.37
CA GLY A 64 12.78 -25.67 14.95
C GLY A 64 11.64 -25.82 13.94
N GLY A 65 10.94 -26.96 13.98
CA GLY A 65 9.82 -27.30 13.11
C GLY A 65 8.51 -26.59 13.47
N PHE A 66 8.43 -25.96 14.64
CA PHE A 66 7.21 -25.34 15.15
C PHE A 66 7.10 -23.83 14.85
N ARG A 67 7.98 -23.27 14.00
CA ARG A 67 7.92 -21.84 13.63
C ARG A 67 6.55 -21.43 13.08
N GLY A 68 5.95 -22.25 12.21
CA GLY A 68 4.61 -22.00 11.67
C GLY A 68 3.50 -22.10 12.72
N VAL A 69 3.66 -22.97 13.74
CA VAL A 69 2.73 -23.04 14.88
C VAL A 69 2.85 -21.78 15.74
N ALA A 70 4.07 -21.35 16.04
CA ALA A 70 4.30 -20.11 16.78
C ALA A 70 3.78 -18.88 16.03
N ALA A 71 3.94 -18.81 14.70
CA ALA A 71 3.36 -17.77 13.86
C ALA A 71 1.83 -17.70 14.03
N LYS A 72 1.14 -18.86 13.95
CA LYS A 72 -0.32 -18.95 14.15
C LYS A 72 -0.74 -18.60 15.58
N MET A 73 0.02 -19.00 16.60
CA MET A 73 -0.26 -18.64 17.99
C MET A 73 -0.10 -17.14 18.24
N LEU A 74 0.97 -16.53 17.72
CA LEU A 74 1.16 -15.08 17.76
C LEU A 74 0.06 -14.35 17.02
N TRP A 75 -0.38 -14.87 15.87
CA TRP A 75 -1.52 -14.33 15.13
C TRP A 75 -2.79 -14.32 15.97
N LEU A 76 -3.14 -15.44 16.61
CA LEU A 76 -4.30 -15.48 17.52
C LEU A 76 -4.14 -14.51 18.70
N LYS A 77 -2.94 -14.41 19.26
CA LYS A 77 -2.64 -13.47 20.34
C LYS A 77 -2.70 -12.01 19.87
N SER A 78 -2.41 -11.73 18.60
CA SER A 78 -2.46 -10.39 18.02
C SER A 78 -3.85 -9.76 18.09
N ASP A 79 -4.90 -10.59 18.03
CA ASP A 79 -6.28 -10.14 18.19
C ASP A 79 -6.53 -9.52 19.58
N GLU A 80 -5.95 -10.08 20.64
CA GLU A 80 -6.04 -9.50 21.99
C GLU A 80 -5.30 -8.17 22.09
N TYR A 81 -4.12 -8.05 21.47
CA TYR A 81 -3.36 -6.79 21.46
C TYR A 81 -4.11 -5.68 20.71
N TRP A 82 -4.80 -6.05 19.62
CA TRP A 82 -5.67 -5.16 18.86
C TRP A 82 -6.82 -4.63 19.73
N HIS A 83 -7.60 -5.52 20.34
CA HIS A 83 -8.77 -5.14 21.15
C HIS A 83 -8.41 -4.44 22.47
N SER A 84 -7.21 -4.68 23.01
CA SER A 84 -6.72 -4.01 24.23
C SER A 84 -6.09 -2.63 23.98
N GLY A 85 -6.11 -2.13 22.74
CA GLY A 85 -5.57 -0.82 22.39
C GLY A 85 -4.04 -0.76 22.39
N ARG A 86 -3.35 -1.90 22.41
CA ARG A 86 -1.88 -2.00 22.38
C ARG A 86 -1.34 -1.93 20.95
N TRP A 87 -1.76 -0.90 20.21
CA TRP A 87 -1.47 -0.73 18.78
C TRP A 87 0.03 -0.69 18.49
N TYR A 88 0.84 -0.10 19.37
CA TYR A 88 2.30 -0.02 19.22
C TYR A 88 2.99 -1.39 19.19
N SER A 89 2.39 -2.42 19.82
CA SER A 89 2.90 -3.79 19.81
C SER A 89 2.52 -4.56 18.54
N MET A 90 1.62 -4.04 17.70
CA MET A 90 1.16 -4.75 16.50
C MET A 90 2.28 -4.90 15.49
N LEU A 91 3.03 -3.84 15.20
CA LEU A 91 4.13 -3.92 14.24
C LEU A 91 5.19 -4.97 14.61
N PRO A 92 5.76 -4.98 15.83
CA PRO A 92 6.78 -5.97 16.17
C PRO A 92 6.23 -7.41 16.20
N ILE A 93 4.96 -7.60 16.57
CA ILE A 93 4.30 -8.91 16.50
C ILE A 93 4.15 -9.37 15.04
N MET A 94 3.62 -8.51 14.17
CA MET A 94 3.43 -8.84 12.76
C MET A 94 4.76 -9.13 12.06
N ARG A 95 5.81 -8.34 12.34
CA ARG A 95 7.17 -8.59 11.83
C ARG A 95 7.79 -9.87 12.39
N THR A 96 7.44 -10.27 13.61
CA THR A 96 7.85 -11.57 14.17
C THR A 96 7.13 -12.71 13.46
N ILE A 97 5.83 -12.58 13.18
CA ILE A 97 5.05 -13.56 12.43
C ILE A 97 5.64 -13.72 11.02
N THR A 98 5.94 -12.63 10.31
CA THR A 98 6.52 -12.69 8.96
C THR A 98 7.90 -13.32 8.94
N TRP A 99 8.70 -13.12 10.01
CA TRP A 99 9.97 -13.80 10.18
C TRP A 99 9.80 -15.30 10.48
N LEU A 100 8.83 -15.68 11.32
CA LEU A 100 8.54 -17.08 11.66
C LEU A 100 8.01 -17.86 10.45
N ASP A 101 7.04 -17.28 9.74
CA ASP A 101 6.38 -17.82 8.55
C ASP A 101 6.29 -16.74 7.45
N PRO A 102 7.25 -16.69 6.51
CA PRO A 102 7.26 -15.69 5.44
C PRO A 102 6.09 -15.81 4.46
N ASN A 103 5.40 -16.95 4.42
CA ASN A 103 4.23 -17.14 3.57
C ASN A 103 2.92 -16.67 4.24
N PHE A 104 2.99 -16.11 5.46
CA PHE A 104 1.84 -15.61 6.19
C PHE A 104 1.42 -14.23 5.66
N ILE A 105 0.67 -14.23 4.56
CA ILE A 105 0.24 -13.05 3.79
C ILE A 105 -0.37 -11.95 4.68
N GLN A 106 -1.26 -12.30 5.61
CA GLN A 106 -2.00 -11.31 6.42
C GLN A 106 -1.09 -10.51 7.35
N ALA A 107 0.02 -11.10 7.82
CA ALA A 107 0.95 -10.40 8.69
C ALA A 107 1.76 -9.35 7.92
N TRP A 108 2.11 -9.62 6.65
CA TRP A 108 2.73 -8.65 5.75
C TRP A 108 1.79 -7.48 5.44
N ASP A 109 0.54 -7.80 5.07
CA ASP A 109 -0.50 -6.81 4.78
C ASP A 109 -0.72 -5.87 5.97
N ILE A 110 -1.02 -6.43 7.15
CA ILE A 110 -1.27 -5.63 8.35
C ILE A 110 -0.03 -4.83 8.75
N ALA A 111 1.18 -5.39 8.68
CA ALA A 111 2.39 -4.65 9.01
C ALA A 111 2.58 -3.42 8.08
N GLY A 112 2.48 -3.62 6.77
CA GLY A 112 2.63 -2.55 5.79
C GLY A 112 1.55 -1.47 5.92
N TRP A 113 0.29 -1.91 6.05
CA TRP A 113 -0.85 -1.03 6.29
C TRP A 113 -0.70 -0.24 7.59
N HIS A 114 -0.36 -0.89 8.70
CA HIS A 114 -0.25 -0.24 10.00
C HIS A 114 0.80 0.87 9.98
N VAL A 115 1.94 0.65 9.32
CA VAL A 115 2.97 1.69 9.15
C VAL A 115 2.47 2.83 8.25
N ALA A 116 1.92 2.52 7.08
CA ALA A 116 1.49 3.54 6.12
C ALA A 116 0.24 4.34 6.55
N TYR A 117 -0.56 3.82 7.49
CA TYR A 117 -1.82 4.43 7.91
C TYR A 117 -1.76 4.93 9.36
N ASN A 118 -1.47 4.04 10.31
CA ASN A 118 -1.57 4.37 11.74
C ASN A 118 -0.33 5.13 12.21
N LEU A 119 0.88 4.63 11.96
CA LEU A 119 2.10 5.37 12.33
C LEU A 119 2.19 6.69 11.57
N ARG A 120 1.75 6.70 10.30
CA ARG A 120 1.59 7.93 9.52
C ARG A 120 0.65 8.93 10.20
N ALA A 121 -0.48 8.50 10.76
CA ALA A 121 -1.43 9.40 11.42
C ALA A 121 -0.83 10.04 12.69
N GLU A 122 0.07 9.34 13.37
CA GLU A 122 0.80 9.83 14.55
C GLU A 122 1.99 10.76 14.21
N ALA A 123 2.36 10.87 12.93
CA ALA A 123 3.51 11.67 12.51
C ALA A 123 3.28 13.17 12.71
N LYS A 124 4.31 13.86 13.20
CA LYS A 124 4.25 15.30 13.53
C LYS A 124 4.54 16.20 12.32
N THR A 125 5.24 15.68 11.32
CA THR A 125 5.63 16.42 10.11
C THR A 125 5.24 15.67 8.85
N GLU A 126 5.09 16.39 7.74
CA GLU A 126 4.77 15.75 6.46
C GLU A 126 5.89 14.84 5.96
N GLU A 127 7.15 15.21 6.22
CA GLU A 127 8.31 14.39 5.85
C GLU A 127 8.25 13.03 6.56
N GLN A 128 7.88 13.04 7.84
CA GLN A 128 7.71 11.80 8.60
C GLN A 128 6.48 11.01 8.12
N GLN A 129 5.40 11.67 7.72
CA GLN A 129 4.27 11.01 7.08
C GLN A 129 4.70 10.28 5.80
N ASP A 130 5.42 10.96 4.92
CA ASP A 130 5.91 10.40 3.65
C ASP A 130 6.91 9.26 3.91
N GLU A 131 7.75 9.37 4.95
CA GLU A 131 8.65 8.30 5.38
C GLU A 131 7.90 7.04 5.85
N TYR A 132 6.86 7.18 6.66
CA TYR A 132 6.05 6.04 7.09
C TYR A 132 5.31 5.39 5.92
N VAL A 133 4.77 6.18 4.98
CA VAL A 133 4.17 5.60 3.76
C VAL A 133 5.20 4.79 2.99
N ARG A 134 6.42 5.33 2.77
CA ARG A 134 7.51 4.62 2.10
C ARG A 134 7.85 3.32 2.82
N LYS A 135 8.05 3.35 4.15
CA LYS A 135 8.35 2.15 4.95
C LYS A 135 7.24 1.10 4.88
N GLY A 136 5.97 1.54 4.88
CA GLY A 136 4.83 0.63 4.69
C GLY A 136 4.85 -0.04 3.32
N CYS A 137 5.11 0.70 2.24
CA CYS A 137 5.31 0.15 0.90
C CYS A 137 6.47 -0.85 0.86
N GLU A 138 7.62 -0.54 1.47
CA GLU A 138 8.80 -1.43 1.52
C GLU A 138 8.50 -2.76 2.21
N ILE A 139 7.70 -2.75 3.29
CA ILE A 139 7.24 -3.96 3.96
C ILE A 139 6.34 -4.80 3.04
N LEU A 140 5.43 -4.17 2.30
CA LEU A 140 4.56 -4.86 1.35
C LEU A 140 5.35 -5.44 0.17
N GLU A 141 6.31 -4.69 -0.37
CA GLU A 141 7.23 -5.17 -1.41
C GLU A 141 8.06 -6.36 -0.93
N GLU A 142 8.50 -6.35 0.33
CA GLU A 142 9.15 -7.49 0.96
C GLU A 142 8.22 -8.69 1.03
N GLY A 143 6.98 -8.49 1.48
CA GLY A 143 5.95 -9.55 1.48
C GLY A 143 5.69 -10.14 0.10
N ILE A 144 5.67 -9.31 -0.95
CA ILE A 144 5.51 -9.73 -2.35
C ILE A 144 6.71 -10.55 -2.82
N ARG A 145 7.95 -10.24 -2.40
CA ARG A 145 9.11 -11.09 -2.75
C ARG A 145 8.97 -12.51 -2.20
N TRP A 146 8.34 -12.67 -1.04
CA TRP A 146 8.02 -13.99 -0.46
C TRP A 146 6.77 -14.62 -1.07
N ASN A 147 5.80 -13.80 -1.47
CA ASN A 147 4.48 -14.22 -1.93
C ASN A 147 4.12 -13.55 -3.28
N PRO A 148 4.88 -13.81 -4.37
CA PRO A 148 4.79 -13.02 -5.60
C PRO A 148 3.46 -13.15 -6.33
N LYS A 149 2.72 -14.23 -6.05
CA LYS A 149 1.40 -14.49 -6.63
C LYS A 149 0.24 -14.03 -5.73
N SER A 150 0.51 -13.42 -4.57
CA SER A 150 -0.57 -13.02 -3.68
C SER A 150 -1.31 -11.81 -4.24
N TRP A 151 -2.56 -12.02 -4.64
CA TRP A 151 -3.44 -10.92 -5.05
C TRP A 151 -3.54 -9.86 -3.94
N GLN A 152 -3.71 -10.31 -2.70
CA GLN A 152 -3.91 -9.42 -1.54
C GLN A 152 -2.75 -8.44 -1.35
N LEU A 153 -1.50 -8.90 -1.40
CA LEU A 153 -0.34 -8.02 -1.21
C LEU A 153 -0.12 -7.07 -2.40
N LEU A 154 -0.29 -7.57 -3.63
CA LEU A 154 -0.18 -6.74 -4.83
C LEU A 154 -1.25 -5.64 -4.84
N PHE A 155 -2.50 -6.00 -4.51
CA PHE A 155 -3.60 -5.05 -4.41
C PHE A 155 -3.34 -4.05 -3.28
N GLN A 156 -2.89 -4.50 -2.11
CA GLN A 156 -2.64 -3.62 -0.97
C GLN A 156 -1.52 -2.61 -1.24
N LEU A 157 -0.44 -3.03 -1.92
CA LEU A 157 0.62 -2.11 -2.31
C LEU A 157 0.10 -1.07 -3.31
N GLY A 158 -0.69 -1.49 -4.30
CA GLY A 158 -1.37 -0.57 -5.22
C GLY A 158 -2.29 0.41 -4.49
N TRP A 159 -3.08 -0.07 -3.52
CA TRP A 159 -3.97 0.74 -2.70
C TRP A 159 -3.21 1.75 -1.84
N THR A 160 -2.12 1.33 -1.21
CA THR A 160 -1.26 2.22 -0.41
C THR A 160 -0.66 3.33 -1.27
N HIS A 161 -0.24 3.00 -2.50
CA HIS A 161 0.21 4.01 -3.45
C HIS A 161 -0.91 4.97 -3.86
N TYR A 162 -2.10 4.46 -4.14
CA TYR A 162 -3.27 5.25 -4.55
C TYR A 162 -3.74 6.21 -3.45
N ASP A 163 -3.88 5.71 -2.22
CA ASP A 163 -4.54 6.40 -1.12
C ASP A 163 -3.58 7.24 -0.25
N LYS A 164 -2.34 6.76 -0.04
CA LYS A 164 -1.39 7.42 0.88
C LYS A 164 -0.20 8.07 0.21
N SER A 165 0.43 7.38 -0.74
CA SER A 165 1.55 7.94 -1.50
C SER A 165 1.10 9.02 -2.47
N GLY A 166 -0.05 8.83 -3.12
CA GLY A 166 -0.52 9.66 -4.22
C GLY A 166 0.17 9.40 -5.56
N ASN A 167 1.09 8.44 -5.61
CA ASN A 167 1.75 8.00 -6.84
C ASN A 167 0.83 7.03 -7.60
N LEU A 168 0.01 7.58 -8.50
CA LEU A 168 -1.03 6.84 -9.20
C LEU A 168 -0.45 5.89 -10.25
N GLU A 169 0.71 6.22 -10.82
CA GLU A 169 1.42 5.39 -11.78
C GLU A 169 1.88 4.07 -11.15
N GLU A 170 2.51 4.13 -9.97
CA GLU A 170 2.84 2.92 -9.21
C GLU A 170 1.59 2.19 -8.76
N ALA A 171 0.54 2.89 -8.33
CA ALA A 171 -0.72 2.25 -7.97
C ALA A 171 -1.29 1.41 -9.13
N ILE A 172 -1.38 2.01 -10.33
CA ILE A 172 -1.87 1.33 -11.55
C ILE A 172 -1.00 0.12 -11.90
N LYS A 173 0.33 0.26 -11.79
CA LYS A 173 1.27 -0.85 -12.05
C LYS A 173 0.98 -2.03 -11.12
N TRP A 174 0.88 -1.79 -9.82
CA TRP A 174 0.62 -2.86 -8.84
C TRP A 174 -0.78 -3.47 -8.98
N PHE A 175 -1.82 -2.65 -9.21
CA PHE A 175 -3.15 -3.17 -9.51
C PHE A 175 -3.17 -4.04 -10.78
N LYS A 176 -2.42 -3.67 -11.83
CA LYS A 176 -2.32 -4.49 -13.05
C LYS A 176 -1.62 -5.83 -12.82
N LEU A 177 -0.69 -5.90 -11.86
CA LEU A 177 -0.03 -7.14 -11.45
C LEU A 177 -0.97 -8.00 -10.60
N ALA A 178 -1.86 -7.39 -9.81
CA ALA A 178 -2.94 -8.05 -9.07
C ALA A 178 -4.09 -8.58 -9.97
N ARG A 179 -3.82 -8.92 -11.23
CA ARG A 179 -4.79 -9.62 -12.10
C ARG A 179 -5.03 -11.05 -11.58
N PRO A 180 -6.10 -11.77 -11.98
CA PRO A 180 -6.51 -12.99 -11.28
C PRO A 180 -5.37 -14.00 -11.23
N LEU A 181 -4.83 -14.20 -10.02
CA LEU A 181 -3.79 -15.16 -9.67
C LEU A 181 -4.45 -16.32 -8.91
N GLU A 182 -3.65 -17.31 -8.50
CA GLU A 182 -4.11 -18.58 -7.90
C GLU A 182 -4.99 -18.40 -6.64
N ASP A 183 -4.90 -17.28 -5.91
CA ASP A 183 -5.61 -17.01 -4.64
C ASP A 183 -6.85 -16.09 -4.76
N TRP A 184 -7.29 -15.83 -6.00
CA TRP A 184 -8.35 -14.86 -6.31
C TRP A 184 -9.77 -15.29 -5.86
N LYS A 185 -10.55 -14.37 -5.29
CA LYS A 185 -11.99 -14.54 -5.05
C LYS A 185 -12.83 -13.83 -6.13
N PRO A 186 -14.05 -14.32 -6.46
CA PRO A 186 -14.89 -13.73 -7.51
C PRO A 186 -15.09 -12.19 -7.49
N GLY A 187 -15.01 -11.54 -6.32
CA GLY A 187 -15.16 -10.08 -6.17
C GLY A 187 -13.87 -9.26 -6.35
N ASP A 188 -12.71 -9.90 -6.40
CA ASP A 188 -11.42 -9.21 -6.37
C ASP A 188 -11.03 -8.62 -7.74
N LEU A 189 -11.55 -9.19 -8.85
CA LEU A 189 -11.28 -8.72 -10.22
C LEU A 189 -12.03 -7.42 -10.51
N PRO A 190 -13.36 -7.33 -10.24
CA PRO A 190 -14.07 -6.06 -10.30
C PRO A 190 -13.40 -4.95 -9.49
N ARG A 191 -12.99 -5.27 -8.25
CA ARG A 191 -12.32 -4.30 -7.38
C ARG A 191 -11.04 -3.77 -8.00
N THR A 192 -10.19 -4.66 -8.52
CA THR A 192 -8.91 -4.30 -9.14
C THR A 192 -9.11 -3.40 -10.37
N HIS A 193 -10.05 -3.76 -11.24
CA HIS A 193 -10.34 -2.96 -12.44
C HIS A 193 -10.91 -1.58 -12.10
N HIS A 194 -11.84 -1.49 -11.14
CA HIS A 194 -12.39 -0.22 -10.70
C HIS A 194 -11.29 0.69 -10.13
N MET A 195 -10.36 0.14 -9.34
CA MET A 195 -9.25 0.93 -8.81
C MET A 195 -8.30 1.42 -9.91
N ILE A 196 -8.04 0.61 -10.94
CA ILE A 196 -7.27 1.05 -12.12
C ILE A 196 -8.00 2.20 -12.84
N ALA A 197 -9.31 2.07 -13.03
CA ALA A 197 -10.11 3.08 -13.71
C ALA A 197 -10.12 4.41 -12.93
N HIS A 198 -10.38 4.36 -11.62
CA HIS A 198 -10.31 5.54 -10.76
C HIS A 198 -8.91 6.16 -10.68
N ALA A 199 -7.86 5.34 -10.68
CA ALA A 199 -6.49 5.86 -10.75
C ALA A 199 -6.23 6.60 -12.06
N TYR A 200 -6.76 6.11 -13.20
CA TYR A 200 -6.69 6.85 -14.46
C TYR A 200 -7.50 8.14 -14.45
N GLU A 201 -8.65 8.20 -13.77
CA GLU A 201 -9.42 9.46 -13.62
C GLU A 201 -8.65 10.52 -12.82
N ARG A 202 -7.98 10.12 -11.73
CA ARG A 202 -7.18 11.04 -10.89
C ARG A 202 -5.81 11.37 -11.50
N LEU A 203 -5.26 10.49 -12.35
CA LEU A 203 -4.02 10.72 -13.09
C LEU A 203 -4.20 11.70 -14.28
N PRO A 204 -5.44 12.16 -14.51
CA PRO A 204 -6.21 12.11 -15.74
C PRO A 204 -5.52 11.51 -16.97
N ASP A 205 -5.90 10.28 -17.29
CA ASP A 205 -5.78 9.68 -18.62
C ASP A 205 -7.18 9.26 -19.05
N ILE A 206 -7.96 10.23 -19.56
CA ILE A 206 -9.39 10.07 -19.85
C ILE A 206 -9.66 8.91 -20.84
N PRO A 207 -8.88 8.73 -21.92
CA PRO A 207 -9.04 7.59 -22.81
C PRO A 207 -8.84 6.24 -22.10
N LYS A 208 -7.80 6.09 -21.27
CA LYS A 208 -7.56 4.83 -20.54
C LYS A 208 -8.58 4.59 -19.44
N ALA A 209 -9.04 5.63 -18.74
CA ALA A 209 -10.12 5.51 -17.76
C ALA A 209 -11.39 4.95 -18.41
N LEU A 210 -11.84 5.56 -19.52
CA LEU A 210 -13.01 5.10 -20.28
C LEU A 210 -12.85 3.69 -20.80
N LYS A 211 -11.68 3.36 -21.35
CA LYS A 211 -11.41 2.01 -21.85
C LYS A 211 -11.55 0.99 -20.72
N THR A 212 -10.97 1.27 -19.56
CA THR A 212 -11.00 0.36 -18.41
C THR A 212 -12.43 0.13 -17.93
N TRP A 213 -13.22 1.21 -17.75
CA TRP A 213 -14.63 1.10 -17.37
C TRP A 213 -15.49 0.34 -18.38
N LYS A 214 -15.22 0.50 -19.68
CA LYS A 214 -15.93 -0.22 -20.75
C LYS A 214 -15.52 -1.68 -20.86
N ASP A 215 -14.25 -1.99 -20.61
CA ASP A 215 -13.75 -3.37 -20.64
C ASP A 215 -14.45 -4.24 -19.58
N ASP A 216 -14.93 -3.64 -18.50
CA ASP A 216 -15.70 -4.32 -17.45
C ASP A 216 -17.10 -4.76 -17.87
N PHE A 217 -17.69 -4.14 -18.91
CA PHE A 217 -19.02 -4.53 -19.42
C PHE A 217 -19.05 -5.95 -20.00
N LYS A 218 -17.89 -6.57 -20.23
CA LYS A 218 -17.76 -7.94 -20.75
C LYS A 218 -18.07 -8.99 -19.69
N TYR A 219 -18.12 -8.63 -18.41
CA TYR A 219 -18.26 -9.59 -17.32
C TYR A 219 -19.68 -9.55 -16.72
N PRO A 220 -20.35 -10.70 -16.50
CA PRO A 220 -21.78 -10.77 -16.17
C PRO A 220 -22.22 -10.12 -14.84
N HIS A 221 -21.30 -9.88 -13.91
CA HIS A 221 -21.60 -9.42 -12.54
C HIS A 221 -21.40 -7.91 -12.34
N PHE A 222 -21.18 -7.13 -13.39
CA PHE A 222 -20.78 -5.73 -13.25
C PHE A 222 -21.95 -4.74 -13.16
N CYS A 223 -21.82 -3.83 -12.21
CA CYS A 223 -22.87 -3.00 -11.63
C CYS A 223 -23.15 -1.69 -12.40
N GLY A 224 -24.32 -1.07 -12.14
CA GLY A 224 -24.70 0.22 -12.71
C GLY A 224 -23.71 1.37 -12.45
N ALA A 225 -22.81 1.24 -11.45
CA ALA A 225 -21.78 2.23 -11.19
C ALA A 225 -20.82 2.43 -12.39
N ASN A 226 -20.49 1.37 -13.13
CA ASN A 226 -19.59 1.44 -14.27
C ASN A 226 -20.24 2.23 -15.42
N LYS A 227 -21.54 2.01 -15.65
CA LYS A 227 -22.32 2.77 -16.63
C LYS A 227 -22.34 4.25 -16.26
N GLY A 228 -22.65 4.56 -14.99
CA GLY A 228 -22.63 5.94 -14.50
C GLY A 228 -21.25 6.62 -14.59
N ALA A 229 -20.17 5.88 -14.34
CA ALA A 229 -18.80 6.37 -14.53
C ALA A 229 -18.51 6.67 -16.00
N VAL A 230 -18.87 5.78 -16.92
CA VAL A 230 -18.71 6.00 -18.37
C VAL A 230 -19.49 7.22 -18.83
N GLU A 231 -20.74 7.37 -18.42
CA GLU A 231 -21.59 8.54 -18.72
C GLU A 231 -20.93 9.82 -18.18
N THR A 232 -20.57 9.83 -16.89
CA THR A 232 -19.93 10.97 -16.22
C THR A 232 -18.64 11.40 -16.93
N ILE A 233 -17.74 10.46 -17.23
CA ILE A 233 -16.47 10.78 -17.88
C ILE A 233 -16.70 11.28 -19.31
N THR A 234 -17.64 10.66 -20.02
CA THR A 234 -18.00 11.04 -21.39
C THR A 234 -18.52 12.46 -21.45
N GLU A 235 -19.46 12.81 -20.57
CA GLU A 235 -20.09 14.13 -20.54
C GLU A 235 -19.14 15.23 -20.08
N ARG A 236 -18.31 14.95 -19.06
CA ARG A 236 -17.54 16.00 -18.38
C ARG A 236 -16.13 16.18 -18.92
N TYR A 237 -15.46 15.09 -19.32
CA TYR A 237 -14.00 15.13 -19.53
C TYR A 237 -13.57 14.84 -20.96
N VAL A 238 -14.36 14.14 -21.78
CA VAL A 238 -13.96 13.78 -23.15
C VAL A 238 -13.77 14.99 -24.05
N ILE A 239 -14.70 15.95 -24.03
CA ILE A 239 -14.61 17.13 -24.90
C ILE A 239 -13.42 18.03 -24.49
N PRO A 240 -13.26 18.43 -23.21
CA PRO A 240 -12.09 19.18 -22.78
C PRO A 240 -10.77 18.47 -23.10
N TRP A 241 -10.71 17.15 -22.89
CA TRP A 241 -9.51 16.35 -23.19
C TRP A 241 -9.13 16.39 -24.67
N LYS A 242 -10.10 16.20 -25.57
CA LYS A 242 -9.87 16.28 -27.03
C LYS A 242 -9.42 17.68 -27.47
N LEU A 243 -10.02 18.73 -26.90
CA LEU A 243 -9.63 20.11 -27.19
C LEU A 243 -8.17 20.37 -26.77
N MET A 244 -7.77 19.89 -25.59
CA MET A 244 -6.38 19.94 -25.12
C MET A 244 -5.43 19.20 -26.07
N GLU A 245 -5.78 17.97 -26.51
CA GLU A 245 -4.96 17.21 -27.47
C GLU A 245 -4.81 17.91 -28.83
N GLN A 246 -5.79 18.75 -29.20
CA GLN A 246 -5.75 19.58 -30.41
C GLN A 246 -5.02 20.92 -30.20
N GLY A 247 -4.47 21.18 -29.01
CA GLY A 247 -3.82 22.44 -28.66
C GLY A 247 -4.79 23.60 -28.40
N GLN A 248 -6.10 23.35 -28.33
CA GLN A 248 -7.12 24.36 -28.03
C GLN A 248 -7.30 24.52 -26.51
N TYR A 249 -6.22 24.92 -25.82
CA TYR A 249 -6.14 24.93 -24.37
C TYR A 249 -7.16 25.88 -23.71
N GLU A 250 -7.36 27.08 -24.26
CA GLU A 250 -8.27 28.08 -23.70
C GLU A 250 -9.72 27.59 -23.69
N LYS A 251 -10.12 26.88 -24.76
CA LYS A 251 -11.45 26.27 -24.84
C LYS A 251 -11.58 25.12 -23.85
N ALA A 252 -10.56 24.28 -23.72
CA ALA A 252 -10.54 23.19 -22.75
C ALA A 252 -10.65 23.71 -21.31
N ILE A 253 -9.84 24.71 -20.96
CA ILE A 253 -9.84 25.39 -19.65
C ILE A 253 -11.22 26.00 -19.37
N SER A 254 -11.78 26.76 -20.31
CA SER A 254 -13.10 27.38 -20.13
C SER A 254 -14.20 26.36 -19.83
N LEU A 255 -14.18 25.19 -20.47
CA LEU A 255 -15.14 24.13 -20.16
C LEU A 255 -14.94 23.57 -18.76
N MET A 256 -13.69 23.37 -18.34
CA MET A 256 -13.36 22.87 -17.01
C MET A 256 -13.72 23.87 -15.90
N ASP A 257 -13.50 25.15 -16.11
CA ASP A 257 -13.87 26.21 -15.16
C ASP A 257 -15.39 26.31 -15.00
N LYS A 258 -16.14 26.24 -16.12
CA LYS A 258 -17.62 26.14 -16.09
C LYS A 258 -18.13 24.94 -15.30
N LEU A 259 -17.38 23.83 -15.26
CA LEU A 259 -17.74 22.71 -14.40
C LEU A 259 -17.56 23.09 -12.92
N LEU A 260 -16.51 23.81 -12.54
CA LEU A 260 -16.25 24.22 -11.16
C LEU A 260 -17.24 25.30 -10.64
N GLU A 261 -17.88 26.05 -11.53
CA GLU A 261 -18.95 26.99 -11.18
C GLU A 261 -20.20 26.28 -10.65
N LYS A 262 -20.46 25.06 -11.11
CA LYS A 262 -21.62 24.25 -10.67
C LYS A 262 -21.49 23.87 -9.20
N PRO A 263 -22.50 24.13 -8.34
CA PRO A 263 -22.41 23.86 -6.90
C PRO A 263 -21.99 22.43 -6.55
N GLU A 264 -22.50 21.44 -7.28
CA GLU A 264 -22.22 20.01 -7.06
C GLU A 264 -20.82 19.56 -7.51
N LEU A 265 -20.14 20.35 -8.36
CA LEU A 265 -18.80 20.06 -8.86
C LEU A 265 -17.73 21.03 -8.33
N ARG A 266 -18.12 22.06 -7.59
CA ARG A 266 -17.23 23.05 -6.98
C ARG A 266 -16.09 22.40 -6.19
N HIS A 267 -16.34 21.27 -5.54
CA HIS A 267 -15.35 20.52 -4.76
C HIS A 267 -14.91 19.21 -5.43
N SER A 268 -15.07 19.09 -6.75
CA SER A 268 -14.61 17.92 -7.49
C SER A 268 -13.08 17.87 -7.57
N SER A 269 -12.50 16.76 -7.12
CA SER A 269 -11.07 16.45 -7.24
C SER A 269 -10.70 16.18 -8.71
N ILE A 270 -11.49 15.36 -9.42
CA ILE A 270 -11.19 14.96 -10.81
C ILE A 270 -11.17 16.17 -11.75
N VAL A 271 -12.14 17.09 -11.62
CA VAL A 271 -12.19 18.33 -12.43
C VAL A 271 -10.90 19.13 -12.28
N ARG A 272 -10.37 19.25 -11.05
CA ARG A 272 -9.11 19.95 -10.79
C ARG A 272 -7.88 19.22 -11.31
N HIS A 273 -7.85 17.90 -11.19
CA HIS A 273 -6.75 17.12 -11.76
C HIS A 273 -6.69 17.26 -13.28
N VAL A 274 -7.84 17.18 -13.96
CA VAL A 274 -7.93 17.41 -15.42
C VAL A 274 -7.51 18.84 -15.77
N LEU A 275 -8.03 19.84 -15.08
CA LEU A 275 -7.67 21.25 -15.30
C LEU A 275 -6.16 21.48 -15.15
N ALA A 276 -5.56 20.98 -14.08
CA ALA A 276 -4.12 21.12 -13.84
C ALA A 276 -3.28 20.39 -14.89
N GLU A 277 -3.71 19.21 -15.37
CA GLU A 277 -3.04 18.53 -16.47
C GLU A 277 -3.13 19.32 -17.78
N ILE A 278 -4.26 19.99 -18.06
CA ILE A 278 -4.40 20.87 -19.23
C ILE A 278 -3.40 22.03 -19.16
N TYR A 279 -3.31 22.74 -18.03
CA TYR A 279 -2.31 23.80 -17.82
C TYR A 279 -0.87 23.27 -17.99
N ARG A 280 -0.59 22.09 -17.43
CA ARG A 280 0.73 21.45 -17.55
C ARG A 280 1.09 21.15 -19.01
N ARG A 281 0.13 20.67 -19.81
CA ARG A 281 0.29 20.37 -21.24
C ARG A 281 0.43 21.62 -22.09
N MET A 282 -0.25 22.71 -21.71
CA MET A 282 -0.10 24.04 -22.30
C MET A 282 1.30 24.63 -22.08
N GLY A 283 2.04 24.14 -21.08
CA GLY A 283 3.38 24.62 -20.72
C GLY A 283 3.40 25.55 -19.50
N ASP A 284 2.23 25.80 -18.89
CA ASP A 284 2.10 26.59 -17.67
C ASP A 284 2.15 25.66 -16.44
N LEU A 285 3.36 25.25 -16.09
CA LEU A 285 3.62 24.34 -14.98
C LEU A 285 3.37 25.04 -13.63
N GLU A 286 3.59 26.35 -13.55
CA GLU A 286 3.32 27.18 -12.38
C GLU A 286 1.85 27.13 -11.99
N THR A 287 0.93 27.40 -12.93
CA THR A 287 -0.51 27.35 -12.65
C THR A 287 -0.97 25.93 -12.32
N ALA A 288 -0.48 24.93 -13.06
CA ALA A 288 -0.77 23.52 -12.77
C ALA A 288 -0.37 23.14 -11.33
N GLN A 289 0.83 23.53 -10.91
CA GLN A 289 1.33 23.28 -9.55
C GLN A 289 0.51 24.02 -8.49
N ALA A 290 0.14 25.28 -8.74
CA ALA A 290 -0.66 26.09 -7.83
C ALA A 290 -2.05 25.46 -7.59
N ILE A 291 -2.72 24.98 -8.64
CA ILE A 291 -4.03 24.31 -8.54
C ILE A 291 -3.93 23.07 -7.63
N MET A 292 -2.90 22.24 -7.82
CA MET A 292 -2.70 21.03 -7.01
C MET A 292 -2.33 21.33 -5.56
N GLU A 293 -1.47 22.33 -5.34
CA GLU A 293 -1.08 22.79 -4.01
C GLU A 293 -2.28 23.32 -3.23
N GLU A 294 -3.06 24.23 -3.83
CA GLU A 294 -4.26 24.78 -3.21
C GLU A 294 -5.27 23.67 -2.90
N TRP A 295 -5.49 22.76 -3.84
CA TRP A 295 -6.42 21.65 -3.64
C TRP A 295 -5.96 20.70 -2.54
N SER A 296 -4.67 20.37 -2.46
CA SER A 296 -4.14 19.50 -1.41
C SER A 296 -4.31 20.08 0.00
N LYS A 297 -4.31 21.42 0.13
CA LYS A 297 -4.58 22.11 1.40
C LYS A 297 -6.06 22.03 1.77
N LYS A 298 -6.95 22.17 0.79
CA LYS A 298 -8.40 22.07 0.97
C LYS A 298 -8.87 20.64 1.22
N ASN A 299 -8.29 19.67 0.53
CA ASN A 299 -8.63 18.26 0.64
C ASN A 299 -7.41 17.42 1.02
N LYS A 300 -7.20 17.26 2.33
CA LYS A 300 -6.08 16.48 2.88
C LYS A 300 -6.14 14.98 2.55
N LEU A 301 -7.30 14.48 2.12
CA LEU A 301 -7.49 13.08 1.73
C LEU A 301 -7.05 12.81 0.29
N ASP A 302 -6.83 13.86 -0.51
CA ASP A 302 -6.36 13.72 -1.88
C ASP A 302 -4.82 13.66 -1.93
N ALA A 303 -4.27 12.48 -1.63
CA ALA A 303 -2.83 12.27 -1.67
C ALA A 303 -2.24 12.51 -3.08
N GLY A 304 -3.01 12.26 -4.14
CA GLY A 304 -2.59 12.50 -5.52
C GLY A 304 -2.34 13.97 -5.82
N ALA A 305 -3.19 14.86 -5.31
CA ALA A 305 -2.99 16.30 -5.42
C ALA A 305 -1.72 16.76 -4.70
N ARG A 306 -1.49 16.27 -3.46
CA ARG A 306 -0.26 16.55 -2.70
C ARG A 306 0.98 16.06 -3.45
N TYR A 307 0.93 14.84 -3.99
CA TYR A 307 2.03 14.25 -4.75
C TYR A 307 2.37 15.09 -5.99
N LYS A 308 1.38 15.45 -6.80
CA LYS A 308 1.57 16.31 -8.00
C LYS A 308 2.12 17.68 -7.62
N ALA A 309 1.59 18.31 -6.57
CA ALA A 309 2.07 19.61 -6.10
C ALA A 309 3.55 19.58 -5.72
N LYS A 310 3.99 18.58 -4.95
CA LYS A 310 5.40 18.40 -4.56
C LYS A 310 6.29 18.10 -5.78
N LEU A 311 5.86 17.18 -6.65
CA LEU A 311 6.61 16.78 -7.84
C LEU A 311 6.83 17.97 -8.79
N TRP A 312 5.76 18.71 -9.12
CA TRP A 312 5.84 19.83 -10.05
C TRP A 312 6.58 21.03 -9.46
N LYS A 313 6.49 21.24 -8.14
CA LYS A 313 7.32 22.25 -7.44
C LYS A 313 8.82 21.96 -7.58
N LYS A 314 9.21 20.69 -7.46
CA LYS A 314 10.59 20.25 -7.70
C LYS A 314 11.02 20.50 -9.14
N LEU A 315 10.19 20.11 -10.12
CA LEU A 315 10.47 20.35 -11.54
C LEU A 315 10.65 21.84 -11.87
N LEU A 316 9.81 22.72 -11.30
CA LEU A 316 9.95 24.17 -11.44
C LEU A 316 11.29 24.68 -10.89
N ALA A 317 11.72 24.17 -9.73
CA ALA A 317 13.01 24.54 -9.14
C ALA A 317 14.19 24.10 -10.04
N GLU A 318 14.13 22.89 -10.59
CA GLU A 318 15.14 22.39 -11.54
C GLU A 318 15.17 23.21 -12.84
N GLN A 319 14.02 23.60 -13.38
CA GLN A 319 13.94 24.46 -14.57
C GLN A 319 14.56 25.85 -14.31
N LYS A 320 14.37 26.41 -13.11
CA LYS A 320 14.97 27.69 -12.71
C LYS A 320 16.50 27.58 -12.61
N GLN A 321 17.02 26.50 -12.02
CA GLN A 321 18.46 26.25 -11.93
C GLN A 321 19.10 26.10 -13.31
N ARG A 322 18.45 25.41 -14.26
CA ARG A 322 18.96 25.24 -15.63
C ARG A 322 18.97 26.54 -16.46
N LYS A 323 18.18 27.54 -16.08
CA LYS A 323 18.10 28.84 -16.74
C LYS A 323 19.06 29.87 -16.12
N GLN A 324 19.73 29.53 -15.01
CA GLN A 324 20.80 30.37 -14.46
C GLN A 324 22.09 30.11 -15.26
N PRO A 325 22.73 31.16 -15.80
CA PRO A 325 23.88 31.05 -16.69
C PRO A 325 25.13 30.48 -16.02
#